data_AF-A0ABD0NTT0-F1
#
_entry.id   AF-A0ABD0NTT0-F1
#
_cell.length_a   1.000
_cell.length_b   1.000
_cell.length_c   1.000
_cell.angle_alpha   90.00
_cell.angle_beta   90.00
_cell.angle_gamma   90.00
#
_symmetry.space_group_name_H-M   'P 1'
#
loop_
_entity.id
_entity.type
_entity.pdbx_description
1 polymer ?
#
loop_
_entity_poly.entity_id
_entity_poly.type
_entity_poly.pdbx_seq_one_letter_code
_entity_poly.pdbx_strand_id
1 'polypeptide(L)'
;MPDTVDEMCPEMPHLDGLMKDIGDISESGARYTEMPQVIEVILPMLCNYLSYWWAKGPENSPNAANCCTTVTSEHLSLILGNILKILNNNLGIDNAPWMKRLAVYTQPIISKASPDLLRTHFLPTLEKLKKKTVKVVAEEELLRAESRADTQEAELQILDEFAVLCRDL
;
A
#
# COMPACT_ATOMS: atom_id res chain seq x y z
N MET A 1 -14.58 -28.60 27.94
CA MET A 1 -14.44 -27.79 26.70
C MET A 1 -13.50 -26.65 27.02
N PRO A 2 -12.74 -26.12 26.05
CA PRO A 2 -11.91 -24.94 26.28
C PRO A 2 -12.76 -23.78 26.79
N ASP A 3 -12.22 -22.97 27.70
CA ASP A 3 -12.96 -21.92 28.41
C ASP A 3 -13.02 -20.61 27.63
N THR A 4 -12.17 -20.47 26.60
CA THR A 4 -12.11 -19.30 25.72
C THR A 4 -11.96 -19.69 24.25
N VAL A 5 -12.33 -18.77 23.35
CA VAL A 5 -12.18 -18.96 21.89
C VAL A 5 -10.70 -19.10 21.50
N ASP A 6 -9.79 -18.43 22.22
CA ASP A 6 -8.35 -18.50 21.98
C ASP A 6 -7.80 -19.92 22.24
N GLU A 7 -8.31 -20.61 23.27
CA GLU A 7 -7.94 -22.00 23.56
C GLU A 7 -8.52 -23.01 22.56
N MET A 8 -9.57 -22.63 21.82
CA MET A 8 -10.16 -23.49 20.78
C MET A 8 -9.36 -23.46 19.47
N CYS A 9 -8.70 -22.34 19.17
CA CYS A 9 -8.00 -22.11 17.92
C CYS A 9 -6.64 -21.43 18.15
N PRO A 10 -5.67 -22.11 18.79
CA PRO A 10 -4.37 -21.52 19.13
C PRO A 10 -3.51 -21.13 17.91
N GLU A 11 -3.83 -21.67 16.73
CA GLU A 11 -3.16 -21.34 15.46
C GLU A 11 -3.79 -20.13 14.74
N MET A 12 -4.92 -19.60 15.24
CA MET A 12 -5.57 -18.46 14.62
C MET A 12 -4.72 -17.20 14.87
N PRO A 13 -4.33 -16.45 13.83
CA PRO A 13 -3.53 -15.26 14.00
C PRO A 13 -4.34 -14.14 14.69
N HIS A 14 -3.70 -13.43 15.61
CA HIS A 14 -4.28 -12.25 16.25
C HIS A 14 -4.17 -11.02 15.34
N LEU A 15 -5.21 -10.18 15.34
CA LEU A 15 -5.27 -8.95 14.54
C LEU A 15 -4.05 -8.05 14.77
N ASP A 16 -3.67 -7.84 16.03
CA ASP A 16 -2.54 -6.97 16.39
C ASP A 16 -1.21 -7.50 15.87
N GLY A 17 -1.04 -8.83 15.88
CA GLY A 17 0.14 -9.49 15.30
C GLY A 17 0.22 -9.27 13.80
N LEU A 18 -0.88 -9.51 13.08
CA LEU A 18 -0.93 -9.29 11.63
C LEU A 18 -0.74 -7.81 11.27
N MET A 19 -1.34 -6.90 12.02
CA MET A 19 -1.16 -5.45 11.83
C MET A 19 0.30 -5.03 12.03
N LYS A 20 0.97 -5.60 13.04
CA LYS A 20 2.38 -5.38 13.30
C LYS A 20 3.26 -5.91 12.18
N ASP A 21 3.00 -7.11 11.67
CA ASP A 21 3.78 -7.68 10.55
C ASP A 21 3.75 -6.77 9.31
N ILE A 22 2.60 -6.14 9.02
CA ILE A 22 2.51 -5.14 7.94
C ILE A 22 3.30 -3.87 8.28
N GLY A 23 3.24 -3.41 9.54
CA GLY A 23 4.03 -2.29 10.03
C GLY A 23 5.53 -2.51 9.82
N ASP A 24 6.04 -3.64 10.27
CA ASP A 24 7.46 -4.01 10.18
C ASP A 24 7.95 -4.09 8.72
N ILE A 25 7.11 -4.58 7.78
CA ILE A 25 7.41 -4.55 6.34
C ILE A 25 7.48 -3.12 5.81
N SER A 26 6.54 -2.26 6.22
CA SER A 26 6.52 -0.87 5.78
C SER A 26 7.75 -0.07 6.26
N GLU A 27 8.34 -0.46 7.39
CA GLU A 27 9.51 0.16 7.99
C GLU A 27 10.83 -0.39 7.46
N SER A 28 10.92 -1.70 7.28
CA SER A 28 12.15 -2.38 6.84
C SER A 28 12.55 -2.06 5.40
N GLY A 29 11.61 -1.61 4.57
CA GLY A 29 11.85 -1.45 3.13
C GLY A 29 12.14 -2.79 2.44
N ALA A 30 11.73 -3.90 3.07
CA ALA A 30 11.91 -5.25 2.54
C ALA A 30 11.34 -5.34 1.12
N ARG A 31 12.03 -6.08 0.26
CA ARG A 31 11.57 -6.27 -1.12
C ARG A 31 10.38 -7.23 -1.10
N TYR A 32 9.43 -7.01 -2.00
CA TYR A 32 8.31 -7.91 -2.23
C TYR A 32 8.72 -9.39 -2.30
N THR A 33 9.85 -9.69 -2.94
CA THR A 33 10.38 -11.04 -3.10
C THR A 33 10.70 -11.75 -1.79
N GLU A 34 10.91 -11.01 -0.71
CA GLU A 34 11.28 -11.54 0.60
C GLU A 34 10.04 -12.02 1.38
N MET A 35 8.85 -11.43 1.13
CA MET A 35 7.63 -11.76 1.87
C MET A 35 6.35 -11.68 0.99
N PRO A 36 6.25 -12.46 -0.11
CA PRO A 36 5.12 -12.37 -1.03
C PRO A 36 3.78 -12.73 -0.37
N GLN A 37 3.76 -13.69 0.56
CA GLN A 37 2.54 -14.12 1.26
C GLN A 37 1.89 -12.98 2.05
N VAL A 38 2.68 -12.06 2.59
CA VAL A 38 2.16 -10.97 3.39
C VAL A 38 1.42 -9.97 2.50
N ILE A 39 1.99 -9.67 1.34
CA ILE A 39 1.37 -8.75 0.39
C ILE A 39 0.21 -9.40 -0.35
N GLU A 40 0.34 -10.66 -0.78
CA GLU A 40 -0.66 -11.31 -1.63
C GLU A 40 -1.84 -11.89 -0.85
N VAL A 41 -1.64 -12.28 0.41
CA VAL A 41 -2.67 -12.96 1.21
C VAL A 41 -3.10 -12.11 2.41
N ILE A 42 -2.14 -11.67 3.23
CA ILE A 42 -2.47 -11.01 4.51
C ILE A 42 -3.06 -9.63 4.28
N LEU A 43 -2.46 -8.79 3.43
CA LEU A 43 -2.97 -7.44 3.14
C LEU A 43 -4.43 -7.42 2.64
N PRO A 44 -4.81 -8.13 1.56
CA PRO A 44 -6.19 -8.11 1.10
C PRO A 44 -7.15 -8.69 2.14
N MET A 45 -6.74 -9.72 2.88
CA MET A 45 -7.54 -10.29 3.97
C MET A 45 -7.78 -9.27 5.09
N LEU A 46 -6.74 -8.58 5.55
CA LEU A 46 -6.84 -7.53 6.57
C LEU A 46 -7.70 -6.35 6.11
N CYS A 47 -7.51 -5.86 4.89
CA CYS A 47 -8.33 -4.76 4.35
C CYS A 47 -9.83 -5.11 4.37
N ASN A 48 -10.18 -6.34 3.96
CA ASN A 48 -11.56 -6.80 3.96
C ASN A 48 -12.08 -7.02 5.39
N TYR A 49 -11.29 -7.68 6.24
CA TYR A 49 -11.63 -7.91 7.66
C TYR A 49 -11.92 -6.60 8.38
N LEU A 50 -10.98 -5.65 8.32
CA LEU A 50 -11.11 -4.36 8.98
C LEU A 50 -12.28 -3.56 8.41
N SER A 51 -12.45 -3.54 7.08
CA SER A 51 -13.58 -2.84 6.44
C SER A 51 -14.94 -3.35 6.91
N TYR A 52 -15.06 -4.68 7.07
CA TYR A 52 -16.26 -5.35 7.52
C TYR A 52 -16.55 -5.09 9.01
N TRP A 53 -15.56 -5.30 9.87
CA TRP A 53 -15.74 -5.16 11.32
C TRP A 53 -15.87 -3.72 11.77
N TRP A 54 -15.20 -2.78 11.08
CA TRP A 54 -15.41 -1.35 11.31
C TRP A 54 -16.89 -0.96 11.20
N ALA A 55 -17.60 -1.49 10.20
CA ALA A 55 -19.03 -1.18 10.00
C ALA A 55 -19.93 -1.66 11.16
N LYS A 56 -19.42 -2.55 12.01
CA LYS A 56 -20.09 -3.05 13.23
C LYS A 56 -19.41 -2.55 14.52
N GLY A 57 -18.38 -1.73 14.37
CA GLY A 57 -17.56 -1.24 15.47
C GLY A 57 -18.22 -0.09 16.23
N PRO A 58 -17.54 0.40 17.28
CA PRO A 58 -18.06 1.43 18.16
C PRO A 58 -18.40 2.75 17.46
N GLU A 59 -17.74 3.05 16.34
CA GLU A 59 -17.98 4.26 15.55
C GLU A 59 -19.26 4.19 14.70
N ASN A 60 -19.77 2.99 14.41
CA ASN A 60 -20.89 2.77 13.50
C ASN A 60 -22.09 2.07 14.17
N SER A 61 -21.96 1.69 15.44
CA SER A 61 -23.01 1.04 16.23
C SER A 61 -23.70 2.05 17.16
N PRO A 62 -25.05 2.06 17.24
CA PRO A 62 -25.79 2.96 18.11
C PRO A 62 -25.55 2.70 19.61
N ASN A 63 -25.09 1.49 19.97
CA ASN A 63 -24.73 1.11 21.35
C ASN A 63 -23.22 0.86 21.45
N ALA A 64 -22.43 1.94 21.41
CA ALA A 64 -20.96 1.87 21.49
C ALA A 64 -20.44 1.06 22.71
N ALA A 65 -21.19 1.03 23.82
CA ALA A 65 -20.81 0.33 25.05
C ALA A 65 -20.79 -1.21 24.96
N ASN A 66 -21.52 -1.82 24.02
CA ASN A 66 -21.64 -3.28 23.87
C ASN A 66 -21.24 -3.76 22.46
N CYS A 67 -20.18 -3.21 21.90
CA CYS A 67 -19.70 -3.63 20.57
C CYS A 67 -18.93 -4.95 20.66
N CYS A 68 -19.22 -5.87 19.73
CA CYS A 68 -18.54 -7.16 19.62
C CYS A 68 -17.16 -7.08 18.94
N THR A 69 -16.71 -5.88 18.60
CA THR A 69 -15.43 -5.60 17.96
C THR A 69 -14.89 -4.25 18.42
N THR A 70 -13.56 -4.14 18.46
CA THR A 70 -12.82 -2.92 18.80
C THR A 70 -12.29 -2.18 17.57
N VAL A 71 -12.60 -2.67 16.36
CA VAL A 71 -12.10 -2.06 15.11
C VAL A 71 -12.68 -0.66 14.91
N THR A 72 -11.79 0.29 14.67
CA THR A 72 -12.07 1.72 14.48
C THR A 72 -11.41 2.24 13.20
N SER A 73 -11.75 3.48 12.83
CA SER A 73 -11.09 4.23 11.76
C SER A 73 -9.58 4.36 11.97
N GLU A 74 -9.10 4.32 13.22
CA GLU A 74 -7.67 4.30 13.55
C GLU A 74 -6.97 3.06 12.98
N HIS A 75 -7.56 1.88 13.13
CA HIS A 75 -7.00 0.63 12.57
C HIS A 75 -6.94 0.69 11.05
N LEU A 76 -8.00 1.20 10.41
CA LEU A 76 -8.07 1.41 8.96
C LEU A 76 -7.03 2.42 8.46
N SER A 77 -6.80 3.47 9.25
CA SER A 77 -5.81 4.50 8.94
C SER A 77 -4.39 3.98 9.06
N LEU A 78 -4.13 3.17 10.10
CA LEU A 78 -2.83 2.55 10.33
C LEU A 78 -2.46 1.59 9.20
N ILE A 79 -3.37 0.68 8.82
CA ILE A 79 -3.10 -0.27 7.74
C ILE A 79 -2.93 0.46 6.40
N LEU A 80 -3.76 1.46 6.10
CA LEU A 80 -3.65 2.22 4.85
C LEU A 80 -2.35 3.03 4.82
N GLY A 81 -1.96 3.66 5.93
CA GLY A 81 -0.69 4.36 6.06
C GLY A 81 0.51 3.44 5.78
N ASN A 82 0.52 2.23 6.36
CA ASN A 82 1.57 1.25 6.11
C ASN A 82 1.60 0.82 4.64
N ILE A 83 0.44 0.57 4.00
CA ILE A 83 0.36 0.23 2.57
C ILE A 83 0.89 1.40 1.71
N LEU A 84 0.52 2.63 2.01
CA LEU A 84 1.02 3.82 1.30
C LEU A 84 2.53 3.99 1.48
N LYS A 85 3.07 3.68 2.66
CA LYS A 85 4.52 3.70 2.91
C LYS A 85 5.23 2.62 2.10
N ILE A 86 4.69 1.41 2.02
CA ILE A 86 5.19 0.33 1.15
C ILE A 86 5.21 0.80 -0.31
N LEU A 87 4.10 1.38 -0.81
CA LEU A 87 4.03 1.93 -2.17
C LEU A 87 5.09 3.00 -2.40
N ASN A 88 5.17 3.99 -1.50
CA ASN A 88 6.12 5.09 -1.59
C ASN A 88 7.58 4.62 -1.61
N ASN A 89 7.91 3.59 -0.83
CA ASN A 89 9.26 3.00 -0.78
C ASN A 89 9.62 2.27 -2.08
N ASN A 90 8.63 1.71 -2.77
CA ASN A 90 8.84 0.93 -4.00
C ASN A 90 8.65 1.74 -5.31
N LEU A 91 8.40 3.05 -5.21
CA LEU A 91 8.24 3.92 -6.38
C LEU A 91 9.46 3.87 -7.30
N GLY A 92 9.18 3.48 -8.54
CA GLY A 92 10.04 3.20 -9.67
C GLY A 92 11.13 2.18 -9.45
N ILE A 93 10.82 1.17 -8.65
CA ILE A 93 11.49 -0.13 -8.75
C ILE A 93 10.95 -0.84 -9.99
N ASP A 94 11.83 -1.35 -10.84
CA ASP A 94 11.46 -2.14 -12.02
C ASP A 94 10.82 -3.47 -11.60
N ASN A 95 10.04 -4.08 -12.49
CA ASN A 95 9.47 -5.43 -12.26
C ASN A 95 8.66 -5.57 -10.95
N ALA A 96 7.90 -4.54 -10.56
CA ALA A 96 6.99 -4.56 -9.41
C ALA A 96 5.49 -4.52 -9.80
N PRO A 97 4.97 -5.45 -10.64
CA PRO A 97 3.57 -5.42 -11.08
C PRO A 97 2.56 -5.61 -9.93
N TRP A 98 2.99 -6.21 -8.81
CA TRP A 98 2.20 -6.39 -7.61
C TRP A 98 1.71 -5.06 -7.00
N MET A 99 2.40 -3.94 -7.25
CA MET A 99 2.01 -2.61 -6.73
C MET A 99 0.61 -2.21 -7.19
N LYS A 100 0.21 -2.56 -8.43
CA LYS A 100 -1.14 -2.29 -8.94
C LYS A 100 -2.22 -2.98 -8.11
N ARG A 101 -1.91 -4.14 -7.52
CA ARG A 101 -2.86 -4.89 -6.70
C ARG A 101 -3.13 -4.20 -5.36
N LEU A 102 -2.15 -3.49 -4.79
CA LEU A 102 -2.35 -2.73 -3.55
C LEU A 102 -3.45 -1.66 -3.68
N ALA A 103 -3.53 -1.00 -4.84
CA ALA A 103 -4.61 -0.05 -5.11
C ALA A 103 -5.99 -0.72 -5.08
N VAL A 104 -6.09 -1.97 -5.55
CA VAL A 104 -7.33 -2.77 -5.48
C VAL A 104 -7.61 -3.21 -4.04
N TYR A 105 -6.59 -3.70 -3.32
CA TYR A 105 -6.73 -4.21 -1.96
C TYR A 105 -7.19 -3.14 -0.96
N THR A 106 -6.83 -1.87 -1.21
CA THR A 106 -7.19 -0.74 -0.34
C THR A 106 -8.57 -0.15 -0.62
N GLN A 107 -9.23 -0.51 -1.74
CA GLN A 107 -10.57 -0.01 -2.08
C GLN A 107 -11.59 -0.13 -0.93
N PRO A 108 -11.65 -1.24 -0.15
CA PRO A 108 -12.62 -1.37 0.94
C PRO A 108 -12.41 -0.40 2.10
N ILE A 109 -11.22 0.19 2.24
CA ILE A 109 -10.81 0.96 3.43
C ILE A 109 -10.51 2.43 3.13
N ILE A 110 -10.21 2.78 1.88
CA ILE A 110 -9.68 4.11 1.51
C ILE A 110 -10.60 5.27 1.90
N SER A 111 -11.92 5.10 1.80
CA SER A 111 -12.90 6.13 2.15
C SER A 111 -13.27 6.19 3.63
N LYS A 112 -12.76 5.25 4.44
CA LYS A 112 -13.06 5.10 5.87
C LYS A 112 -11.86 5.47 6.76
N ALA A 113 -10.70 5.66 6.16
CA ALA A 113 -9.48 6.09 6.84
C ALA A 113 -9.45 7.60 7.08
N SER A 114 -8.62 8.05 8.01
CA SER A 114 -8.47 9.46 8.37
C SER A 114 -7.98 10.31 7.19
N PRO A 115 -8.54 11.51 6.97
CA PRO A 115 -8.06 12.45 5.96
C PRO A 115 -6.61 12.93 6.22
N ASP A 116 -6.07 12.76 7.43
CA ASP A 116 -4.68 13.14 7.74
C ASP A 116 -3.65 12.39 6.88
N LEU A 117 -4.01 11.22 6.35
CA LEU A 117 -3.19 10.46 5.40
C LEU A 117 -2.93 11.25 4.12
N LEU A 118 -3.83 12.17 3.73
CA LEU A 118 -3.60 13.05 2.57
C LEU A 118 -2.33 13.85 2.76
N ARG A 119 -2.17 14.45 3.94
CA ARG A 119 -1.02 15.31 4.25
C ARG A 119 0.24 14.49 4.50
N THR A 120 0.10 13.40 5.26
CA THR A 120 1.24 12.64 5.79
C THR A 120 1.80 11.62 4.81
N HIS A 121 0.99 11.09 3.89
CA HIS A 121 1.38 10.00 2.98
C HIS A 121 1.16 10.35 1.51
N PHE A 122 -0.06 10.76 1.12
CA PHE A 122 -0.37 11.01 -0.29
C PHE A 122 0.43 12.18 -0.87
N LEU A 123 0.45 13.35 -0.21
CA LEU A 123 1.19 14.52 -0.71
C LEU A 123 2.69 14.23 -0.90
N PRO A 124 3.43 13.65 0.07
CA PRO A 124 4.83 13.28 -0.14
C PRO A 124 5.03 12.29 -1.30
N THR A 125 4.13 11.32 -1.45
CA THR A 125 4.19 10.32 -2.53
C THR A 125 3.97 10.96 -3.90
N LEU A 126 2.99 11.86 -4.02
CA LEU A 126 2.71 12.62 -5.24
C LEU A 126 3.85 13.57 -5.60
N GLU A 127 4.47 14.23 -4.62
CA GLU A 127 5.66 15.07 -4.86
C GLU A 127 6.86 14.24 -5.32
N LYS A 128 7.05 13.03 -4.79
CA LYS A 128 8.07 12.08 -5.27
C LYS A 128 7.79 11.65 -6.71
N LEU A 129 6.54 11.32 -7.03
CA LEU A 129 6.11 10.98 -8.40
C LEU A 129 6.34 12.12 -9.37
N LYS A 130 5.90 13.33 -9.02
CA LYS A 130 6.10 14.55 -9.83
C LYS A 130 7.57 14.78 -10.14
N LYS A 131 8.47 14.66 -9.15
CA LYS A 131 9.93 14.79 -9.37
C LYS A 131 10.44 13.77 -10.38
N LYS A 132 9.99 12.51 -10.29
CA LYS A 132 10.35 11.47 -11.25
C LYS A 132 9.81 11.76 -12.64
N THR A 133 8.55 12.16 -12.76
CA THR A 133 7.95 12.55 -14.05
C THR A 133 8.74 13.69 -14.71
N VAL A 134 9.10 14.73 -13.95
CA VAL A 134 9.90 15.85 -14.48
C VAL A 134 11.28 15.38 -14.96
N LYS A 135 11.91 14.44 -14.25
CA LYS A 135 13.20 13.86 -14.65
C LYS A 135 13.09 13.12 -15.99
N VAL A 136 12.12 12.21 -16.11
CA VAL A 136 11.95 11.39 -17.34
C VAL A 136 11.60 12.28 -18.54
N VAL A 137 10.75 13.29 -18.35
CA VAL A 137 10.44 14.26 -19.42
C VAL A 137 11.69 15.05 -19.85
N ALA A 138 12.53 15.46 -18.90
CA ALA A 138 13.76 16.17 -19.23
C ALA A 138 14.76 15.29 -19.99
N GLU A 139 14.83 14.00 -19.64
CA GLU A 139 15.67 13.00 -20.33
C GLU A 139 15.15 12.71 -21.75
N GLU A 140 13.83 12.64 -21.94
CA GLU A 140 13.21 12.52 -23.27
C GLU A 140 13.51 13.73 -24.17
N GLU A 141 13.35 14.95 -23.66
CA GLU A 141 13.63 16.16 -24.44
C GLU A 141 15.12 16.30 -24.78
N LEU A 142 16.02 15.87 -23.88
CA LEU A 142 17.46 15.83 -24.17
C LEU A 142 17.76 14.83 -25.28
N LEU A 143 17.22 13.61 -25.19
CA LEU A 143 17.42 12.59 -26.22
C LEU A 143 16.88 13.06 -27.59
N ARG A 144 15.72 13.72 -27.61
CA ARG A 144 15.14 14.29 -28.83
C ARG A 144 16.02 15.39 -29.45
N ALA A 145 16.73 16.16 -28.63
CA ALA A 145 17.65 17.19 -29.11
C ALA A 145 18.96 16.62 -29.69
N GLU A 146 19.34 15.39 -29.31
CA GLU A 146 20.51 14.71 -29.85
C GLU A 146 20.20 14.10 -31.23
N SER A 147 20.67 14.73 -32.31
CA SER A 147 20.48 14.25 -33.69
C SER A 147 21.44 13.10 -34.09
N ARG A 148 21.66 12.13 -33.20
CA ARG A 148 22.59 11.02 -33.44
C ARG A 148 21.86 9.83 -34.05
N ALA A 149 22.54 9.11 -34.95
CA ALA A 149 21.98 7.96 -35.67
C ALA A 149 21.87 6.67 -34.83
N ASP A 150 22.29 6.70 -33.56
CA ASP A 150 22.40 5.53 -32.67
C ASP A 150 21.77 5.81 -31.30
N THR A 151 20.50 6.21 -31.29
CA THR A 151 19.71 6.54 -30.09
C THR A 151 18.77 5.42 -29.64
N GLN A 152 18.70 4.31 -30.38
CA GLN A 152 17.68 3.28 -30.17
C GLN A 152 17.70 2.67 -28.76
N GLU A 153 18.88 2.43 -28.18
CA GLU A 153 19.02 1.90 -26.82
C GLU A 153 18.53 2.91 -25.77
N ALA A 154 18.85 4.19 -25.94
CA ALA A 154 18.37 5.25 -25.06
C ALA A 154 16.85 5.46 -25.17
N GLU A 155 16.28 5.33 -26.37
CA GLU A 155 14.83 5.39 -26.59
C GLU A 155 14.11 4.26 -25.84
N LEU A 156 14.65 3.04 -25.90
CA LEU A 156 14.11 1.90 -25.17
C LEU A 156 14.16 2.12 -23.65
N GLN A 157 15.27 2.65 -23.13
CA GLN A 157 15.39 2.98 -21.71
C GLN A 157 14.33 3.99 -21.26
N ILE A 158 14.10 5.05 -22.04
CA ILE A 158 13.08 6.06 -21.72
C ILE A 158 11.67 5.44 -21.73
N LEU A 159 11.38 4.56 -22.69
CA LEU A 159 10.10 3.85 -22.74
C LEU A 159 9.89 2.96 -21.49
N ASP A 160 10.94 2.29 -21.03
CA ASP A 160 10.88 1.49 -19.79
C ASP A 160 10.63 2.38 -18.56
N GLU A 161 11.32 3.53 -18.46
CA GLU A 161 11.09 4.51 -17.39
C GLU A 161 9.67 5.09 -17.42
N PHE A 162 9.10 5.34 -18.61
CA PHE A 162 7.70 5.72 -18.77
C PHE A 162 6.73 4.63 -18.34
N ALA A 163 7.00 3.36 -18.67
CA ALA A 163 6.17 2.24 -18.27
C ALA A 163 6.12 2.10 -16.74
N VAL A 164 7.25 2.31 -16.09
CA VAL A 164 7.37 2.36 -14.63
C VAL A 164 6.59 3.54 -14.04
N LEU A 165 6.74 4.75 -14.59
CA LEU A 165 5.94 5.90 -14.19
C LEU A 165 4.44 5.67 -14.34
N CYS A 166 3.99 5.10 -15.45
CA CYS A 166 2.58 4.81 -15.71
C CYS A 166 2.00 3.78 -14.73
N ARG A 167 2.81 2.88 -14.18
CA ARG A 167 2.38 1.92 -13.16
C ARG A 167 2.20 2.61 -11.80
N ASP A 168 3.12 3.53 -11.49
CA ASP A 168 3.22 4.16 -10.18
C ASP A 168 2.20 5.29 -9.98
N LEU A 169 1.74 5.91 -11.08
CA LEU A 169 0.62 6.85 -11.14
C LEU A 169 -0.74 6.12 -11.02
#